data_AF-A0A960L152-F1
#
_entry.id   AF-A0A960L152-F1
#
_cell.length_a   1.000
_cell.length_b   1.000
_cell.length_c   1.000
_cell.angle_alpha   90.00
_cell.angle_beta   90.00
_cell.angle_gamma   90.00
#
_symmetry.space_group_name_H-M   'P 1'
#
loop_
_entity.id
_entity.type
_entity.pdbx_description
1 polymer ?
#
loop_
_entity_poly.entity_id
_entity_poly.type
_entity_poly.pdbx_seq_one_letter_code
_entity_poly.pdbx_strand_id
1 'polypeptide(L)'
;MNKSTLTNLICLILIGLSFALAEPYRHHLFNAGLFAFSGAITNWLAIHMLFERVPGLYGSGIIPLKFESFKSAIREMVMSQFFTIENIQKFIKEETPTSLHLEPVIDGLDTDHIFNGFLEVIQQSKLGSMLNMFGGAKVVEPLRAPFGETLKTKLKEITQSPDFLKALTGDLVENPHGEWQVKIKDMVNARLEELTPDMVKQIVQEMIRSHLGWLVVWGGVFGALIGLVSSFIH
;
A
#
# COMPACT_ATOMS: atom_id res chain seq x y z
N MET A 1 -31.54 -0.11 3.71
CA MET A 1 -31.89 -0.88 4.93
C MET A 1 -30.87 -1.99 5.10
N ASN A 2 -30.27 -2.15 6.29
CA ASN A 2 -29.20 -3.12 6.50
C ASN A 2 -29.81 -4.54 6.43
N LYS A 3 -29.19 -5.49 5.71
CA LYS A 3 -29.78 -6.83 5.48
C LYS A 3 -30.15 -7.52 6.80
N SER A 4 -29.31 -7.34 7.82
CA SER A 4 -29.55 -7.85 9.17
C SER A 4 -30.81 -7.30 9.85
N THR A 5 -31.08 -6.00 9.75
CA THR A 5 -32.27 -5.41 10.38
C THR A 5 -33.55 -5.91 9.72
N LEU A 6 -33.52 -6.10 8.40
CA LEU A 6 -34.63 -6.70 7.66
C LEU A 6 -34.86 -8.16 8.07
N THR A 7 -33.82 -8.98 8.16
CA THR A 7 -33.95 -10.39 8.58
C THR A 7 -34.52 -10.52 9.98
N ASN A 8 -34.01 -9.76 10.96
CA ASN A 8 -34.51 -9.79 12.33
C ASN A 8 -35.99 -9.35 12.39
N LEU A 9 -36.36 -8.34 11.62
CA LEU A 9 -37.74 -7.86 11.54
C LEU A 9 -38.66 -8.90 10.89
N ILE A 10 -38.23 -9.58 9.83
CA ILE A 10 -38.98 -10.69 9.22
C ILE A 10 -39.17 -11.82 10.24
N CYS A 11 -38.13 -12.19 11.00
CA CYS A 11 -38.24 -13.24 12.01
C CYS A 11 -39.27 -12.86 13.10
N LEU A 12 -39.26 -11.61 13.57
CA LEU A 12 -40.25 -11.11 14.53
C LEU A 12 -41.67 -11.11 13.96
N ILE A 13 -41.84 -10.75 12.69
CA ILE A 13 -43.14 -10.83 12.01
C ILE A 13 -43.62 -12.28 11.92
N LEU A 14 -42.75 -13.23 11.58
CA LEU A 14 -43.10 -14.66 11.53
C LEU A 14 -43.56 -15.19 12.90
N ILE A 15 -42.86 -14.79 13.98
CA ILE A 15 -43.28 -15.10 15.35
C ILE A 15 -44.65 -14.47 15.64
N GLY A 16 -44.86 -13.19 15.31
CA GLY A 16 -46.14 -12.51 15.52
C GLY A 16 -47.31 -13.14 14.76
N LEU A 17 -47.10 -13.50 13.48
CA LEU A 17 -48.10 -14.14 12.63
C LEU A 17 -48.46 -15.55 13.11
N SER A 18 -47.55 -16.25 13.78
CA SER A 18 -47.84 -17.58 14.32
C SER A 18 -49.03 -17.57 15.28
N PHE A 19 -49.21 -16.50 16.07
CA PHE A 19 -50.33 -16.37 17.02
C PHE A 19 -51.70 -16.18 16.37
N ALA A 20 -51.74 -15.79 15.09
CA ALA A 20 -52.99 -15.64 14.33
C ALA A 20 -53.44 -16.94 13.66
N LEU A 21 -52.62 -17.99 13.66
CA LEU A 21 -52.92 -19.29 13.05
C LEU A 21 -53.51 -20.27 14.07
N ALA A 22 -54.36 -21.18 13.60
CA ALA A 22 -54.87 -22.30 14.38
C ALA A 22 -53.84 -23.43 14.47
N GLU A 23 -53.97 -24.31 15.48
CA GLU A 23 -53.21 -25.55 15.54
C GLU A 23 -53.55 -26.46 14.35
N PRO A 24 -52.57 -27.19 13.76
CA PRO A 24 -51.16 -27.36 14.17
C PRO A 24 -50.16 -26.35 13.57
N TYR A 25 -50.62 -25.49 12.65
CA TYR A 25 -49.74 -24.57 11.91
C TYR A 25 -49.08 -23.51 12.80
N ARG A 26 -49.75 -23.15 13.90
CA ARG A 26 -49.19 -22.26 14.94
C ARG A 26 -47.89 -22.80 15.51
N HIS A 27 -47.85 -24.06 15.92
CA HIS A 27 -46.66 -24.67 16.53
C HIS A 27 -45.45 -24.66 15.58
N HIS A 28 -45.67 -25.05 14.32
CA HIS A 28 -44.61 -25.08 13.30
C HIS A 28 -44.04 -23.69 13.01
N LEU A 29 -44.92 -22.70 12.77
CA LEU A 29 -44.48 -21.35 12.43
C LEU A 29 -43.82 -20.63 13.60
N PHE A 30 -44.30 -20.87 14.83
CA PHE A 30 -43.72 -20.30 16.04
C PHE A 30 -42.29 -20.80 16.28
N ASN A 31 -42.08 -22.12 16.23
CA ASN A 31 -40.74 -22.72 16.41
C ASN A 31 -39.78 -22.30 15.28
N ALA A 32 -40.26 -22.29 14.03
CA ALA A 32 -39.50 -21.77 12.90
C ALA A 32 -39.06 -20.32 13.14
N GLY A 33 -39.99 -19.44 13.51
CA GLY A 33 -39.73 -18.04 13.78
C GLY A 33 -38.75 -17.83 14.94
N LEU A 34 -38.90 -18.59 16.03
CA LEU A 34 -38.06 -18.46 17.23
C LEU A 34 -36.62 -18.91 16.97
N PHE A 35 -36.43 -20.04 16.30
CA PHE A 35 -35.09 -20.50 15.93
C PHE A 35 -34.46 -19.60 14.85
N ALA A 36 -35.25 -19.12 13.88
CA ALA A 36 -34.79 -18.13 12.90
C ALA A 36 -34.30 -16.85 13.58
N PHE A 37 -35.08 -16.31 14.52
CA PHE A 37 -34.71 -15.12 15.26
C PHE A 37 -33.43 -15.35 16.09
N SER A 38 -33.33 -16.47 16.79
CA SER A 38 -32.14 -16.84 17.57
C SER A 38 -30.88 -16.94 16.70
N GLY A 39 -30.97 -17.59 15.52
CA GLY A 39 -29.86 -17.68 14.58
C GLY A 39 -29.46 -16.32 14.01
N ALA A 40 -30.44 -15.49 13.64
CA ALA A 40 -30.20 -14.16 13.09
C ALA A 40 -29.59 -13.20 14.13
N ILE A 41 -30.11 -13.17 15.36
CA ILE A 41 -29.62 -12.27 16.43
C ILE A 41 -28.22 -12.67 16.91
N THR A 42 -27.97 -13.97 17.06
CA THR A 42 -26.65 -14.47 17.48
C THR A 42 -25.59 -14.13 16.44
N ASN A 43 -25.91 -14.29 15.15
CA ASN A 43 -24.97 -13.94 14.12
C ASN A 43 -24.78 -12.42 13.94
N TRP A 44 -25.85 -11.64 14.14
CA TRP A 44 -25.72 -10.17 14.20
C TRP A 44 -24.79 -9.75 15.34
N LEU A 45 -24.94 -10.33 16.52
CA LEU A 45 -24.07 -10.08 17.67
C LEU A 45 -22.63 -10.49 17.37
N ALA A 46 -22.42 -11.64 16.72
CA ALA A 46 -21.10 -12.10 16.29
C ALA A 46 -20.43 -11.10 15.34
N ILE A 47 -21.17 -10.55 14.38
CA ILE A 47 -20.65 -9.49 13.50
C ILE A 47 -20.33 -8.23 14.29
N HIS A 48 -21.22 -7.81 15.19
CA HIS A 48 -21.01 -6.62 16.01
C HIS A 48 -19.75 -6.75 16.88
N MET A 49 -19.55 -7.91 17.52
CA MET A 49 -18.39 -8.16 18.36
C MET A 49 -17.08 -8.30 17.58
N LEU A 50 -17.09 -8.43 16.25
CA LEU A 50 -15.83 -8.34 15.48
C LEU A 50 -15.23 -6.93 15.54
N PHE A 51 -16.10 -5.91 15.55
CA PHE A 51 -15.72 -4.51 15.41
C PHE A 51 -15.81 -3.72 16.72
N GLU A 52 -16.70 -4.10 17.63
CA GLU A 52 -16.93 -3.41 18.91
C GLU A 52 -16.66 -4.33 20.09
N ARG A 53 -16.15 -3.76 21.19
CA ARG A 53 -16.05 -4.48 22.46
C ARG A 53 -17.40 -4.51 23.14
N VAL A 54 -17.84 -5.70 23.53
CA VAL A 54 -19.10 -5.93 24.24
C VAL A 54 -18.78 -6.38 25.66
N PRO A 55 -19.28 -5.67 26.70
CA PRO A 55 -19.03 -6.04 28.09
C PRO A 55 -19.50 -7.48 28.38
N GLY A 56 -18.64 -8.27 29.04
CA GLY A 56 -18.96 -9.65 29.43
C GLY A 56 -18.78 -10.71 28.34
N LEU A 57 -18.47 -10.34 27.09
CA LEU A 57 -18.20 -11.28 26.01
C LEU A 57 -16.71 -11.30 25.64
N TYR A 58 -16.03 -12.39 26.00
CA TYR A 58 -14.65 -12.65 25.62
C TYR A 58 -14.51 -12.76 24.09
N GLY A 59 -13.44 -12.17 23.54
CA GLY A 59 -13.19 -12.15 22.10
C GLY A 59 -13.94 -11.04 21.33
N SER A 60 -14.64 -10.14 22.03
CA SER A 60 -15.22 -8.95 21.40
C SER A 60 -14.17 -7.88 21.06
N GLY A 61 -14.40 -7.12 20.00
CA GLY A 61 -13.47 -6.16 19.41
C GLY A 61 -12.21 -6.80 18.81
N ILE A 62 -12.32 -7.98 18.18
CA ILE A 62 -11.13 -8.71 17.70
C ILE A 62 -10.31 -7.93 16.67
N ILE A 63 -10.95 -7.14 15.79
CA ILE A 63 -10.25 -6.35 14.76
C ILE A 63 -9.37 -5.28 15.39
N PRO A 64 -9.89 -4.35 16.22
CA PRO A 64 -9.04 -3.37 16.89
C PRO A 64 -8.04 -4.02 17.86
N LEU A 65 -8.36 -5.17 18.46
CA LEU A 65 -7.42 -5.92 19.31
C LEU A 65 -6.20 -6.46 18.54
N LYS A 66 -6.37 -6.84 17.26
CA LYS A 66 -5.29 -7.35 16.40
C LYS A 66 -4.62 -6.26 15.57
N PHE A 67 -4.80 -4.99 15.93
CA PHE A 67 -4.24 -3.84 15.20
C PHE A 67 -2.74 -3.98 14.88
N GLU A 68 -1.91 -4.38 15.84
CA GLU A 68 -0.47 -4.57 15.62
C GLU A 68 -0.17 -5.68 14.58
N SER A 69 -0.97 -6.75 14.56
CA SER A 69 -0.83 -7.80 13.55
C SER A 69 -1.19 -7.27 12.16
N PHE A 70 -2.23 -6.45 12.03
CA PHE A 70 -2.58 -5.81 10.76
C PHE A 70 -1.46 -4.87 10.29
N LYS A 71 -0.92 -4.05 11.19
CA LYS A 71 0.20 -3.15 10.89
C LYS A 71 1.43 -3.92 10.38
N SER A 72 1.79 -5.01 11.05
CA SER A 72 2.88 -5.89 10.60
C SER A 72 2.60 -6.53 9.25
N ALA A 73 1.38 -7.01 9.01
CA ALA A 73 1.00 -7.63 7.74
C ALA A 73 1.03 -6.62 6.57
N ILE A 74 0.56 -5.39 6.79
CA ILE A 74 0.65 -4.32 5.78
C ILE A 74 2.12 -4.00 5.48
N ARG A 75 2.95 -3.86 6.52
CA ARG A 75 4.39 -3.64 6.34
C ARG A 75 5.03 -4.72 5.47
N GLU A 76 4.76 -5.97 5.81
CA GLU A 76 5.29 -7.12 5.10
C GLU A 76 4.83 -7.11 3.64
N MET A 77 3.52 -6.93 3.41
CA MET A 77 2.96 -6.81 2.06
C MET A 77 3.62 -5.67 1.26
N VAL A 78 3.78 -4.49 1.84
CA VAL A 78 4.40 -3.34 1.16
C VAL A 78 5.85 -3.64 0.79
N MET A 79 6.63 -4.13 1.75
CA MET A 79 8.06 -4.39 1.52
C MET A 79 8.29 -5.58 0.59
N SER A 80 7.52 -6.65 0.73
CA SER A 80 7.74 -7.90 0.00
C SER A 80 7.06 -7.95 -1.36
N GLN A 81 6.02 -7.15 -1.60
CA GLN A 81 5.26 -7.16 -2.86
C GLN A 81 5.50 -5.93 -3.72
N PHE A 82 5.79 -4.76 -3.14
CA PHE A 82 5.95 -3.52 -3.89
C PHE A 82 7.42 -3.11 -3.99
N PHE A 83 8.15 -3.08 -2.87
CA PHE A 83 9.54 -2.62 -2.82
C PHE A 83 10.57 -3.76 -2.98
N THR A 84 10.29 -4.71 -3.86
CA THR A 84 11.28 -5.73 -4.24
C THR A 84 12.31 -5.16 -5.21
N ILE A 85 13.48 -5.77 -5.26
CA ILE A 85 14.57 -5.35 -6.15
C ILE A 85 14.11 -5.47 -7.61
N GLU A 86 13.40 -6.54 -7.94
CA GLU A 86 12.88 -6.80 -9.28
C GLU A 86 11.87 -5.72 -9.68
N ASN A 87 10.95 -5.33 -8.79
CA ASN A 87 9.96 -4.31 -9.08
C ASN A 87 10.58 -2.92 -9.24
N ILE A 88 11.61 -2.61 -8.45
CA ILE A 88 12.31 -1.33 -8.56
C ILE A 88 13.13 -1.29 -9.84
N GLN A 89 13.82 -2.37 -10.20
CA GLN A 89 14.48 -2.48 -11.50
C GLN A 89 13.48 -2.31 -12.64
N LYS A 90 12.31 -2.94 -12.54
CA LYS A 90 11.24 -2.83 -13.54
C LYS A 90 10.72 -1.39 -13.62
N PHE A 91 10.44 -0.75 -12.49
CA PHE A 91 10.00 0.64 -12.43
C PHE A 91 11.03 1.58 -13.06
N ILE A 92 12.31 1.45 -12.70
CA ILE A 92 13.36 2.27 -13.29
C ILE A 92 13.44 2.00 -14.79
N LYS A 93 13.40 0.75 -15.26
CA LYS A 93 13.46 0.41 -16.70
C LYS A 93 12.24 0.88 -17.49
N GLU A 94 11.03 0.82 -16.92
CA GLU A 94 9.78 1.20 -17.58
C GLU A 94 9.55 2.71 -17.60
N GLU A 95 10.03 3.44 -16.58
CA GLU A 95 9.98 4.92 -16.51
C GLU A 95 11.23 5.59 -17.11
N THR A 96 12.21 4.81 -17.59
CA THR A 96 13.40 5.31 -18.31
C THR A 96 13.34 5.26 -19.85
N PRO A 97 12.21 5.55 -20.53
CA PRO A 97 12.27 6.13 -21.86
C PRO A 97 12.29 7.65 -21.70
N THR A 98 13.47 8.27 -21.85
CA THR A 98 13.64 9.71 -22.21
C THR A 98 13.48 10.82 -21.14
N SER A 99 13.25 10.54 -19.85
CA SER A 99 12.81 11.60 -18.90
C SER A 99 13.50 11.64 -17.52
N LEU A 100 14.68 11.05 -17.34
CA LEU A 100 15.56 11.50 -16.24
C LEU A 100 16.03 12.91 -16.63
N HIS A 101 15.23 13.92 -16.27
CA HIS A 101 15.51 15.33 -16.47
C HIS A 101 16.68 15.74 -15.59
N LEU A 102 17.88 15.32 -15.97
CA LEU A 102 19.14 15.67 -15.36
C LEU A 102 19.64 17.01 -15.90
N GLU A 103 18.99 17.58 -16.92
CA GLU A 103 19.26 18.91 -17.45
C GLU A 103 19.39 19.98 -16.35
N PRO A 104 18.51 20.11 -15.34
CA PRO A 104 18.66 21.11 -14.29
C PRO A 104 19.91 20.90 -13.43
N VAL A 105 20.30 19.64 -13.23
CA VAL A 105 21.52 19.28 -12.47
C VAL A 105 22.76 19.60 -13.30
N ILE A 106 22.73 19.30 -14.61
CA ILE A 106 23.81 19.59 -15.54
C ILE A 106 23.96 21.10 -15.76
N ASP A 107 22.86 21.82 -15.83
CA ASP A 107 22.85 23.27 -16.03
C ASP A 107 23.39 24.01 -14.79
N GLY A 108 23.18 23.45 -13.59
CA GLY A 108 23.72 23.92 -12.32
C GLY A 108 25.18 23.56 -12.03
N LEU A 109 25.87 22.80 -12.92
CA LEU A 109 27.29 22.49 -12.74
C LEU A 109 28.16 23.75 -12.84
N ASP A 110 29.10 23.87 -11.89
CA ASP A 110 30.19 24.84 -11.93
C ASP A 110 31.24 24.42 -12.97
N THR A 111 31.00 24.79 -14.22
CA THR A 111 31.92 24.52 -15.34
C THR A 111 33.24 25.27 -15.20
N ASP A 112 33.27 26.38 -14.44
CA ASP A 112 34.48 27.16 -14.25
C ASP A 112 35.48 26.43 -13.35
N HIS A 113 34.99 25.77 -12.30
CA HIS A 113 35.82 24.93 -11.45
C HIS A 113 36.43 23.75 -12.22
N ILE A 114 35.62 23.10 -13.08
CA ILE A 114 36.07 21.97 -13.90
C ILE A 114 37.13 22.44 -14.92
N PHE A 115 36.90 23.57 -15.58
CA PHE A 115 37.86 24.14 -16.52
C PHE A 115 39.18 24.55 -15.85
N ASN A 116 39.11 25.11 -14.63
CA ASN A 116 40.31 25.45 -13.86
C ASN A 116 41.15 24.21 -13.52
N GLY A 117 40.51 23.13 -13.08
CA GLY A 117 41.19 21.86 -12.85
C GLY A 117 41.81 21.28 -14.13
N PHE A 118 41.11 21.40 -15.26
CA PHE A 118 41.66 21.00 -16.56
C PHE A 118 42.88 21.83 -16.98
N LEU A 119 42.83 23.15 -16.79
CA LEU A 119 43.97 24.05 -17.03
C LEU A 119 45.17 23.71 -16.16
N GLU A 120 44.94 23.38 -14.88
CA GLU A 120 46.00 22.98 -13.95
C GLU A 120 46.70 21.70 -14.44
N VAL A 121 45.95 20.69 -14.87
CA VAL A 121 46.50 19.46 -15.45
C VAL A 121 47.31 19.74 -16.72
N ILE A 122 46.83 20.65 -17.59
CA ILE A 122 47.58 21.04 -18.80
C ILE A 122 48.92 21.69 -18.42
N GLN A 123 48.91 22.63 -17.46
CA GLN A 123 50.09 23.36 -17.00
C GLN A 123 51.14 22.44 -16.39
N GLN A 124 50.71 21.40 -15.68
CA GLN A 124 51.60 20.38 -15.09
C GLN A 124 52.13 19.38 -16.14
N SER A 125 51.52 19.31 -17.32
CA SER A 125 51.93 18.40 -18.40
C SER A 125 53.03 19.01 -19.29
N LYS A 126 53.59 18.19 -20.19
CA LYS A 126 54.53 18.64 -21.23
C LYS A 126 53.93 19.72 -22.16
N LEU A 127 52.60 19.77 -22.29
CA LEU A 127 51.91 20.80 -23.04
C LEU A 127 51.95 22.16 -22.32
N GLY A 128 52.03 22.19 -20.99
CA GLY A 128 52.13 23.42 -20.20
C GLY A 128 53.42 24.20 -20.48
N SER A 129 54.55 23.50 -20.56
CA SER A 129 55.84 24.10 -20.93
C SER A 129 55.80 24.75 -22.31
N MET A 130 55.13 24.11 -23.28
CA MET A 130 54.91 24.68 -24.61
C MET A 130 53.94 25.87 -24.56
N LEU A 131 52.85 25.76 -23.80
CA LEU A 131 51.85 26.81 -23.63
C LEU A 131 52.45 28.09 -23.05
N ASN A 132 53.37 27.97 -22.09
CA ASN A 132 54.10 29.09 -21.51
C ASN A 132 54.96 29.84 -22.54
N MET A 133 55.49 29.14 -23.56
CA MET A 133 56.23 29.78 -24.65
C MET A 133 55.31 30.63 -25.56
N PHE A 134 54.01 30.35 -25.60
CA PHE A 134 53.03 31.05 -26.43
C PHE A 134 52.15 32.06 -25.67
N GLY A 135 52.46 32.37 -24.40
CA GLY A 135 51.71 33.34 -23.60
C GLY A 135 50.96 32.74 -22.39
N GLY A 136 51.17 31.46 -22.10
CA GLY A 136 50.69 30.78 -20.90
C GLY A 136 49.18 30.55 -20.88
N ALA A 137 48.63 30.36 -19.69
CA ALA A 137 47.20 30.03 -19.47
C ALA A 137 46.23 31.04 -20.11
N LYS A 138 46.65 32.30 -20.28
CA LYS A 138 45.85 33.38 -20.87
C LYS A 138 45.42 33.10 -22.31
N VAL A 139 46.15 32.24 -23.03
CA VAL A 139 45.82 31.85 -24.42
C VAL A 139 44.62 30.89 -24.47
N VAL A 140 44.41 30.12 -23.40
CA VAL A 140 43.36 29.09 -23.30
C VAL A 140 42.10 29.66 -22.65
N GLU A 141 42.21 30.77 -21.92
CA GLU A 141 41.10 31.43 -21.23
C GLU A 141 39.86 31.72 -22.12
N PRO A 142 40.00 32.14 -23.39
CA PRO A 142 38.85 32.32 -24.28
C PRO A 142 38.05 31.02 -24.54
N LEU A 143 38.64 29.86 -24.29
CA LEU A 143 37.99 28.55 -24.45
C LEU A 143 37.15 28.13 -23.23
N ARG A 144 37.15 28.91 -22.15
CA ARG A 144 36.38 28.60 -20.93
C ARG A 144 34.89 28.41 -21.20
N ALA A 145 34.27 29.40 -21.86
CA ALA A 145 32.85 29.35 -22.21
C ALA A 145 32.52 28.20 -23.18
N PRO A 146 33.20 28.02 -24.34
CA PRO A 146 32.87 26.91 -25.24
C PRO A 146 33.17 25.53 -24.64
N PHE A 147 34.15 25.42 -23.72
CA PHE A 147 34.37 24.19 -22.94
C PHE A 147 33.17 23.86 -22.06
N GLY A 148 32.67 24.84 -21.29
CA GLY A 148 31.50 24.65 -20.42
C GLY A 148 30.26 24.21 -21.19
N GLU A 149 29.95 24.88 -22.30
CA GLU A 149 28.82 24.52 -23.17
C GLU A 149 28.95 23.12 -23.79
N THR A 150 30.16 22.79 -24.28
CA THR A 150 30.44 21.46 -24.85
C THR A 150 30.34 20.39 -23.77
N LEU A 151 30.86 20.64 -22.58
CA LEU A 151 30.79 19.72 -21.45
C LEU A 151 29.34 19.44 -21.06
N LYS A 152 28.52 20.49 -20.88
CA LYS A 152 27.09 20.33 -20.57
C LYS A 152 26.37 19.54 -21.66
N THR A 153 26.66 19.83 -22.93
CA THR A 153 26.08 19.09 -24.07
C THR A 153 26.45 17.61 -24.05
N LYS A 154 27.73 17.29 -23.84
CA LYS A 154 28.19 15.89 -23.77
C LYS A 154 27.66 15.15 -22.55
N LEU A 155 27.52 15.81 -21.41
CA LEU A 155 26.88 15.21 -20.24
C LEU A 155 25.40 14.90 -20.51
N LYS A 156 24.67 15.79 -21.19
CA LYS A 156 23.27 15.54 -21.60
C LYS A 156 23.18 14.30 -22.50
N GLU A 157 24.05 14.18 -23.50
CA GLU A 157 24.14 12.99 -24.35
C GLU A 157 24.43 11.71 -23.56
N ILE A 158 25.38 11.76 -22.60
CA ILE A 158 25.75 10.59 -21.77
C ILE A 158 24.59 10.17 -20.87
N THR A 159 23.89 11.12 -20.24
CA THR A 159 22.77 10.82 -19.35
C THR A 159 21.58 10.17 -20.05
N GLN A 160 21.46 10.39 -21.36
CA GLN A 160 20.44 9.77 -22.20
C GLN A 160 20.85 8.38 -22.72
N SER A 161 22.10 7.96 -22.48
CA SER A 161 22.61 6.68 -22.97
C SER A 161 22.10 5.48 -22.16
N PRO A 162 21.86 4.32 -22.80
CA PRO A 162 21.48 3.09 -22.10
C PRO A 162 22.53 2.60 -21.09
N ASP A 163 23.80 2.92 -21.33
CA ASP A 163 24.91 2.48 -20.47
C ASP A 163 24.96 3.27 -19.17
N PHE A 164 24.61 4.57 -19.19
CA PHE A 164 24.44 5.36 -17.96
C PHE A 164 23.33 4.78 -17.07
N LEU A 165 22.19 4.40 -17.65
CA LEU A 165 21.10 3.77 -16.91
C LEU A 165 21.50 2.41 -16.32
N LYS A 166 22.27 1.61 -17.05
CA LYS A 166 22.84 0.36 -16.54
C LYS A 166 23.82 0.60 -15.40
N ALA A 167 24.68 1.62 -15.50
CA ALA A 167 25.61 1.95 -14.43
C ALA A 167 24.90 2.46 -13.16
N LEU A 168 23.87 3.31 -13.33
CA LEU A 168 23.05 3.83 -12.24
C LEU A 168 22.25 2.72 -11.53
N THR A 169 21.70 1.78 -12.30
CA THR A 169 20.94 0.65 -11.73
C THR A 169 21.84 -0.46 -11.23
N GLY A 170 23.04 -0.65 -11.80
CA GLY A 170 23.98 -1.69 -11.40
C GLY A 170 24.28 -1.67 -9.91
N ASP A 171 24.57 -0.49 -9.36
CA ASP A 171 24.87 -0.31 -7.93
C ASP A 171 23.65 -0.61 -7.02
N LEU A 172 22.43 -0.27 -7.48
CA LEU A 172 21.19 -0.60 -6.77
C LEU A 172 20.90 -2.11 -6.74
N VAL A 173 21.38 -2.85 -7.74
CA VAL A 173 21.17 -4.30 -7.90
C VAL A 173 22.26 -5.11 -7.21
N GLU A 174 23.51 -4.66 -7.28
CA GLU A 174 24.66 -5.32 -6.66
C GLU A 174 24.66 -5.17 -5.13
N ASN A 175 24.01 -4.14 -4.60
CA ASN A 175 23.75 -3.98 -3.16
C ASN A 175 22.25 -4.15 -2.82
N PRO A 176 21.75 -5.40 -2.77
CA PRO A 176 20.37 -5.73 -2.42
C PRO A 176 19.98 -5.36 -0.98
N HIS A 177 20.91 -4.91 -0.14
CA HIS A 177 20.66 -4.35 1.20
C HIS A 177 21.11 -2.88 1.31
N GLY A 178 21.18 -2.18 0.18
CA GLY A 178 21.61 -0.79 0.14
C GLY A 178 20.81 0.10 1.10
N GLU A 179 21.43 1.19 1.54
CA GLU A 179 20.85 2.15 2.50
C GLU A 179 19.44 2.64 2.10
N TRP A 180 19.11 2.62 0.80
CA TRP A 180 17.80 3.02 0.29
C TRP A 180 16.67 2.10 0.81
N GLN A 181 16.89 0.79 0.93
CA GLN A 181 15.88 -0.13 1.45
C GLN A 181 15.56 0.15 2.91
N VAL A 182 16.60 0.45 3.68
CA VAL A 182 16.46 0.83 5.09
C VAL A 182 15.67 2.13 5.20
N LYS A 183 16.02 3.15 4.40
CA LYS A 183 15.28 4.43 4.36
C LYS A 183 13.81 4.27 3.97
N ILE A 184 13.50 3.46 2.96
CA ILE A 184 12.10 3.20 2.57
C ILE A 184 11.38 2.44 3.68
N LYS A 185 12.00 1.41 4.25
CA LYS A 185 11.42 0.65 5.36
C LYS A 185 11.11 1.55 6.55
N ASP A 186 12.00 2.47 6.90
CA ASP A 186 11.81 3.41 8.00
C ASP A 186 10.68 4.40 7.70
N MET A 187 10.62 4.92 6.47
CA MET A 187 9.52 5.79 6.02
C MET A 187 8.17 5.07 6.09
N VAL A 188 8.11 3.81 5.63
CA VAL A 188 6.90 2.98 5.70
C VAL A 188 6.52 2.73 7.16
N ASN A 189 7.48 2.39 8.02
CA ASN A 189 7.22 2.17 9.45
C ASN A 189 6.64 3.43 10.12
N ALA A 190 7.21 4.61 9.84
CA ALA A 190 6.70 5.87 10.38
C ALA A 190 5.24 6.14 9.97
N ARG A 191 4.90 5.89 8.69
CA ARG A 191 3.51 6.01 8.23
C ARG A 191 2.57 4.97 8.83
N LEU A 192 3.06 3.75 9.04
CA LEU A 192 2.29 2.71 9.73
C LEU A 192 2.09 3.02 11.21
N GLU A 193 3.00 3.76 11.84
CA GLU A 193 2.87 4.24 13.22
C GLU A 193 1.79 5.31 13.40
N GLU A 194 1.51 6.07 12.35
CA GLU A 194 0.39 7.03 12.33
C GLU A 194 -0.99 6.33 12.21
N LEU A 195 -1.03 5.04 11.86
CA LEU A 195 -2.28 4.30 11.78
C LEU A 195 -2.89 4.15 13.17
N THR A 196 -4.21 4.30 13.24
CA THR A 196 -4.98 4.05 14.46
C THR A 196 -5.82 2.79 14.32
N PRO A 197 -6.20 2.15 15.45
CA PRO A 197 -7.13 1.02 15.44
C PRO A 197 -8.44 1.31 14.72
N ASP A 198 -8.94 2.55 14.82
CA ASP A 198 -10.19 2.97 14.17
C ASP A 198 -10.07 3.04 12.64
N MET A 199 -8.92 3.45 12.11
CA MET A 199 -8.68 3.43 10.66
C MET A 199 -8.70 1.99 10.12
N VAL A 200 -8.03 1.06 10.80
CA VAL A 200 -8.03 -0.36 10.40
C VAL A 200 -9.44 -0.95 10.48
N LYS A 201 -10.17 -0.63 11.55
CA LYS A 201 -11.58 -1.02 11.71
C LYS A 201 -12.42 -0.52 10.53
N GLN A 202 -12.28 0.75 10.14
CA GLN A 202 -13.01 1.32 8.99
C GLN A 202 -12.67 0.60 7.68
N ILE A 203 -11.38 0.42 7.37
CA ILE A 203 -10.93 -0.27 6.15
C ILE A 203 -11.52 -1.68 6.07
N VAL A 204 -11.38 -2.47 7.14
CA VAL A 204 -11.90 -3.85 7.15
C VAL A 204 -13.42 -3.84 7.05
N GLN A 205 -14.10 -2.95 7.79
CA GLN A 205 -15.55 -2.86 7.78
C GLN A 205 -16.09 -2.49 6.40
N GLU A 206 -15.48 -1.54 5.69
CA GLU A 206 -15.86 -1.19 4.31
C GLU A 206 -15.71 -2.37 3.36
N MET A 207 -14.62 -3.14 3.48
CA MET A 207 -14.34 -4.29 2.62
C MET A 207 -15.34 -5.44 2.81
N ILE A 208 -15.74 -5.77 4.06
CA ILE A 208 -16.49 -7.02 4.33
C ILE A 208 -17.95 -6.82 4.75
N ARG A 209 -18.40 -5.60 5.08
CA ARG A 209 -19.75 -5.35 5.61
C ARG A 209 -20.87 -5.83 4.69
N SER A 210 -20.71 -5.71 3.37
CA SER A 210 -21.69 -6.17 2.38
C SER A 210 -21.89 -7.69 2.39
N HIS A 211 -20.83 -8.43 2.72
CA HIS A 211 -20.80 -9.90 2.77
C HIS A 211 -21.25 -10.42 4.14
N LEU A 212 -20.84 -9.79 5.24
CA LEU A 212 -21.24 -10.19 6.59
C LEU A 212 -22.75 -10.16 6.80
N GLY A 213 -23.45 -9.22 6.17
CA GLY A 213 -24.92 -9.13 6.25
C GLY A 213 -25.64 -10.41 5.79
N TRP A 214 -25.05 -11.18 4.86
CA TRP A 214 -25.61 -12.47 4.41
C TRP A 214 -25.56 -13.54 5.48
N LEU A 215 -24.55 -13.50 6.35
CA LEU A 215 -24.41 -14.47 7.43
C LEU A 215 -25.62 -14.39 8.38
N VAL A 216 -26.18 -13.18 8.60
CA VAL A 216 -27.40 -13.00 9.40
C VAL A 216 -28.63 -13.57 8.69
N VAL A 217 -28.74 -13.33 7.38
CA VAL A 217 -29.83 -13.88 6.55
C VAL A 217 -29.83 -15.41 6.64
N TRP A 218 -28.67 -16.03 6.43
CA TRP A 218 -28.52 -17.49 6.50
C TRP A 218 -28.73 -18.02 7.91
N GLY A 219 -28.27 -17.32 8.95
CA GLY A 219 -28.59 -17.66 10.34
C GLY A 219 -30.10 -17.73 10.58
N GLY A 220 -30.85 -16.79 10.01
CA GLY A 220 -32.32 -16.82 10.03
C GLY A 220 -32.91 -17.98 9.23
N VAL A 221 -32.45 -18.21 8.00
CA VAL A 221 -32.96 -19.29 7.14
C VAL A 221 -32.70 -20.67 7.73
N PHE A 222 -31.47 -20.95 8.16
CA PHE A 222 -31.12 -22.23 8.79
C PHE A 222 -31.81 -22.40 10.14
N GLY A 223 -31.93 -21.33 10.94
CA GLY A 223 -32.72 -21.34 12.15
C GLY A 223 -34.18 -21.72 11.86
N ALA A 224 -34.81 -21.12 10.85
CA ALA A 224 -36.19 -21.44 10.45
C ALA A 224 -36.34 -22.92 10.05
N LEU A 225 -35.42 -23.43 9.23
CA LEU A 225 -35.42 -24.83 8.80
C LEU A 225 -35.28 -25.79 9.99
N ILE A 226 -34.35 -25.52 10.91
CA ILE A 226 -34.14 -26.34 12.11
C ILE A 226 -35.38 -26.28 13.01
N GLY A 227 -35.95 -25.09 13.22
CA GLY A 227 -37.17 -24.91 14.00
C GLY A 227 -38.38 -25.66 13.41
N LEU A 228 -38.53 -25.62 12.08
CA LEU A 228 -39.56 -26.41 11.39
C LEU A 228 -39.34 -27.91 11.58
N VAL A 229 -38.14 -28.44 11.31
CA VAL A 229 -37.86 -29.86 11.49
C VAL A 229 -38.08 -30.30 12.93
N SER A 230 -37.61 -29.50 13.91
CA SER A 230 -37.82 -29.78 15.33
C SER A 230 -39.30 -29.86 15.71
N SER A 231 -40.15 -29.02 15.08
CA SER A 231 -41.59 -29.00 15.34
C SER A 231 -42.37 -30.16 14.72
N PHE A 232 -41.75 -31.01 13.91
CA PHE A 232 -42.34 -32.26 13.42
C PHE A 232 -41.92 -33.47 14.26
N ILE A 233 -40.85 -33.33 15.05
CA ILE A 233 -40.26 -34.41 15.87
C ILE A 233 -40.77 -34.33 17.33
N HIS A 234 -41.26 -33.17 17.75
CA HIS A 234 -41.93 -32.93 19.03
C HIS A 234 -43.35 -32.41 18.77
#